data_AF-A0A7R9UQ05-F1
#
_entry.id   AF-A0A7R9UQ05-F1
#
_cell.length_a   1.000
_cell.length_b   1.000
_cell.length_c   1.000
_cell.angle_alpha   90.00
_cell.angle_beta   90.00
_cell.angle_gamma   90.00
#
_symmetry.space_group_name_H-M   'P 1'
#
loop_
_entity.id
_entity.type
_entity.pdbx_description
1 polymer ?
#
loop_
_entity_poly.entity_id
_entity_poly.type
_entity_poly.pdbx_seq_one_letter_code
_entity_poly.pdbx_strand_id
1 'polypeptide(L)'
;PHDVPVLVCAVGSEMLAADFALRCVLVYVDGRSHAQEIARAAGMDLGWCLEVLTDLVHLGCVCLIDWYCAHNAYAHTARLSELARSEEAQLACATHSKQSGRPAPHFRTVFALYCRLSPRTDCGWLSVAAACTELRAEAEGEADPLLDVHVQRSIQFGVLNRYLRRVHAYPRLEPACAEGDARLCGLPARLLDGSHRDDELACALELSQQALRERLDGLCAWVYRADPECSVQSQL
;
A
#
# COMPACT_ATOMS: atom_id res chain seq x y z
N PRO A 1 -8.45 -10.94 -6.48
CA PRO A 1 -7.15 -10.24 -6.49
C PRO A 1 -7.37 -8.72 -6.34
N HIS A 2 -6.97 -8.18 -5.19
CA HIS A 2 -7.00 -6.74 -4.89
C HIS A 2 -5.66 -6.06 -5.21
N ASP A 3 -4.83 -6.72 -6.00
CA ASP A 3 -3.53 -6.21 -6.39
C ASP A 3 -3.69 -5.14 -7.48
N VAL A 4 -2.80 -4.16 -7.41
CA VAL A 4 -2.74 -3.02 -8.32
C VAL A 4 -1.46 -3.14 -9.14
N PRO A 5 -1.56 -3.33 -10.47
CA PRO A 5 -0.39 -3.31 -11.33
C PRO A 5 0.16 -1.90 -11.44
N VAL A 6 1.48 -1.76 -11.24
CA VAL A 6 2.22 -0.52 -11.46
C VAL A 6 3.33 -0.76 -12.47
N LEU A 7 3.45 0.13 -13.44
CA LEU A 7 4.53 0.09 -14.42
C LEU A 7 5.85 0.49 -13.78
N VAL A 8 6.84 -0.40 -13.88
CA VAL A 8 8.19 -0.18 -13.34
C VAL A 8 9.17 0.24 -14.44
N CYS A 9 9.00 -0.30 -15.65
CA CYS A 9 9.82 0.08 -16.80
C CYS A 9 8.96 0.51 -17.99
N ALA A 10 9.55 1.32 -18.86
CA ALA A 10 8.95 1.62 -20.15
C ALA A 10 8.91 0.34 -20.99
N VAL A 11 7.72 -0.03 -21.46
CA VAL A 11 7.54 -1.16 -22.36
C VAL A 11 8.08 -0.75 -23.73
N GLY A 12 8.97 -1.57 -24.31
CA GLY A 12 9.56 -1.30 -25.62
C GLY A 12 8.49 -1.13 -26.70
N SER A 13 8.68 -0.14 -27.58
CA SER A 13 7.73 0.17 -28.66
C SER A 13 7.48 -1.02 -29.61
N GLU A 14 8.48 -1.87 -29.80
CA GLU A 14 8.38 -3.09 -30.61
C GLU A 14 7.46 -4.13 -29.98
N MET A 15 7.51 -4.29 -28.65
CA MET A 15 6.66 -5.23 -27.91
C MET A 15 5.20 -4.76 -27.90
N LEU A 16 4.99 -3.44 -27.75
CA LEU A 16 3.68 -2.79 -27.89
C LEU A 16 3.09 -2.88 -29.31
N ALA A 17 3.93 -3.02 -30.33
CA ALA A 17 3.50 -3.16 -31.72
C ALA A 17 3.11 -4.62 -32.05
N ALA A 18 3.75 -5.60 -31.41
CA ALA A 18 3.53 -7.01 -31.66
C ALA A 18 2.23 -7.56 -31.03
N ASP A 19 1.82 -7.03 -29.87
CA ASP A 19 0.71 -7.60 -29.10
C ASP A 19 -0.37 -6.55 -28.78
N PHE A 20 -1.56 -6.79 -29.33
CA PHE A 20 -2.74 -5.95 -29.12
C PHE A 20 -3.28 -6.02 -27.70
N ALA A 21 -3.29 -7.19 -27.08
CA ALA A 21 -3.81 -7.41 -25.73
C ALA A 21 -2.94 -6.67 -24.70
N LEU A 22 -1.61 -6.80 -24.83
CA LEU A 22 -0.64 -6.03 -24.06
C LEU A 22 -0.88 -4.53 -24.19
N ARG A 23 -1.02 -4.02 -25.41
CA ARG A 23 -1.26 -2.60 -25.65
C ARG A 23 -2.56 -2.13 -25.02
N CYS A 24 -3.64 -2.90 -25.13
CA CYS A 24 -4.94 -2.57 -24.54
C CYS A 24 -4.86 -2.49 -23.03
N VAL A 25 -4.28 -3.50 -22.36
CA VAL A 25 -4.14 -3.52 -20.90
C VAL A 25 -3.25 -2.37 -20.42
N LEU A 26 -2.10 -2.15 -21.06
CA LEU A 26 -1.10 -1.16 -20.63
C LEU A 26 -1.62 0.28 -20.62
N VAL A 27 -2.57 0.65 -21.49
CA VAL A 27 -3.19 1.99 -21.47
C VAL A 27 -3.95 2.25 -20.16
N TYR A 28 -4.47 1.20 -19.52
CA TYR A 28 -5.24 1.29 -18.29
C TYR A 28 -4.43 0.99 -17.02
N VAL A 29 -3.14 0.64 -17.14
CA VAL A 29 -2.24 0.47 -15.99
C VAL A 29 -1.79 1.85 -15.49
N ASP A 30 -2.61 2.46 -14.65
CA ASP A 30 -2.38 3.78 -14.06
C ASP A 30 -1.72 3.73 -12.67
N GLY A 31 -1.48 2.52 -12.15
CA GLY A 31 -0.98 2.30 -10.79
C GLY A 31 -2.01 2.56 -9.71
N ARG A 32 -3.30 2.63 -10.03
CA ARG A 32 -4.39 2.79 -9.04
C ARG A 32 -5.45 1.72 -9.23
N SER A 33 -5.87 1.47 -10.47
CA SER A 33 -6.95 0.53 -10.75
C SER A 33 -6.54 -0.91 -10.53
N HIS A 34 -7.44 -1.69 -9.94
CA HIS A 34 -7.27 -3.13 -9.79
C HIS A 34 -7.43 -3.87 -11.12
N ALA A 35 -6.92 -5.11 -11.20
CA ALA A 35 -7.05 -5.95 -12.39
C ALA A 35 -8.51 -6.08 -12.91
N GLN A 36 -9.51 -6.11 -12.01
CA GLN A 36 -10.92 -6.17 -12.40
C GLN A 36 -11.43 -4.88 -13.07
N GLU A 37 -10.98 -3.72 -12.59
CA GLU A 37 -11.34 -2.43 -13.19
C GLU A 37 -10.66 -2.26 -14.55
N ILE A 38 -9.40 -2.69 -14.64
CA ILE A 38 -8.63 -2.70 -15.89
C ILE A 38 -9.30 -3.59 -16.93
N ALA A 39 -9.68 -4.83 -16.57
CA ALA A 39 -10.37 -5.74 -17.47
C ALA A 39 -11.69 -5.13 -18.00
N ARG A 40 -12.48 -4.50 -17.10
CA ARG A 40 -13.72 -3.82 -17.47
C ARG A 40 -13.47 -2.63 -18.39
N ALA A 41 -12.44 -1.82 -18.12
CA ALA A 41 -12.09 -0.65 -18.92
C ALA A 41 -11.56 -1.03 -20.31
N ALA A 42 -10.79 -2.12 -20.39
CA ALA A 42 -10.28 -2.69 -21.63
C ALA A 42 -11.33 -3.49 -22.42
N GLY A 43 -12.48 -3.80 -21.82
CA GLY A 43 -13.51 -4.64 -22.44
C GLY A 43 -13.07 -6.09 -22.61
N MET A 44 -12.19 -6.58 -21.74
CA MET A 44 -11.62 -7.93 -21.77
C MET A 44 -12.17 -8.79 -20.63
N ASP A 45 -12.13 -10.11 -20.81
CA ASP A 45 -12.42 -11.03 -19.72
C ASP A 45 -11.35 -10.94 -18.62
N LEU A 46 -11.75 -11.14 -17.36
CA LEU A 46 -10.82 -11.05 -16.22
C LEU A 46 -9.71 -12.10 -16.32
N GLY A 47 -10.01 -13.33 -16.77
CA GLY A 47 -9.00 -14.38 -16.91
C GLY A 47 -7.91 -13.98 -17.90
N TRP A 48 -8.31 -13.47 -19.05
CA TRP A 48 -7.40 -13.00 -20.10
C TRP A 48 -6.58 -11.80 -19.64
N CYS A 49 -7.19 -10.86 -18.91
CA CYS A 49 -6.48 -9.72 -18.35
C CYS A 49 -5.42 -10.15 -17.33
N LEU A 50 -5.72 -11.16 -16.51
CA LEU A 50 -4.76 -11.70 -15.54
C LEU A 50 -3.60 -12.42 -16.21
N GLU A 51 -3.85 -13.17 -17.30
CA GLU A 51 -2.77 -13.80 -18.09
C GLU A 51 -1.82 -12.73 -18.64
N VAL A 52 -2.35 -11.68 -19.28
CA VAL A 52 -1.53 -10.58 -19.82
C VAL A 52 -0.76 -9.83 -18.73
N LEU A 53 -1.39 -9.59 -17.57
CA LEU A 53 -0.70 -8.97 -16.43
C LEU A 53 0.41 -9.87 -15.87
N THR A 54 0.18 -11.19 -15.86
CA THR A 54 1.18 -12.17 -15.41
C THR A 54 2.38 -12.19 -16.35
N ASP A 55 2.14 -12.17 -17.67
CA ASP A 55 3.20 -12.06 -18.68
C ASP A 55 4.01 -10.76 -18.50
N LEU A 56 3.34 -9.63 -18.25
CA LEU A 56 3.99 -8.35 -17.96
C LEU A 56 4.85 -8.37 -16.69
N VAL A 57 4.41 -9.11 -15.67
CA VAL A 57 5.17 -9.32 -14.43
C VAL A 57 6.39 -10.20 -14.69
N HIS A 58 6.25 -11.28 -15.47
CA HIS A 58 7.36 -12.14 -15.87
C HIS A 58 8.42 -11.39 -16.69
N LEU A 59 8.00 -10.45 -17.53
CA LEU A 59 8.90 -9.57 -18.29
C LEU A 59 9.54 -8.47 -17.43
N GLY A 60 9.12 -8.32 -16.17
CA GLY A 60 9.60 -7.27 -15.26
C GLY A 60 9.09 -5.87 -15.60
N CYS A 61 8.09 -5.75 -16.47
CA CYS A 61 7.51 -4.47 -16.87
C CYS A 61 6.52 -3.93 -15.84
N VAL A 62 5.78 -4.83 -15.20
CA VAL A 62 4.76 -4.51 -14.19
C VAL A 62 5.14 -5.14 -12.86
N CYS A 63 4.91 -4.41 -11.78
CA CYS A 63 4.95 -4.94 -10.43
C CYS A 63 3.54 -4.88 -9.84
N LEU A 64 3.08 -6.00 -9.29
CA LEU A 64 1.84 -6.04 -8.51
C LEU A 64 2.16 -5.55 -7.10
N ILE A 65 1.50 -4.47 -6.71
CA ILE A 65 1.53 -3.97 -5.34
C ILE A 65 0.14 -4.07 -4.74
N ASP A 66 0.09 -4.10 -3.41
CA ASP A 66 -1.19 -4.00 -2.72
C ASP A 66 -1.89 -2.67 -2.96
N TRP A 67 -3.22 -2.69 -2.89
CA TRP A 67 -4.01 -1.48 -2.96
C TRP A 67 -3.68 -0.51 -1.83
N TYR A 68 -3.51 0.75 -2.21
CA TYR A 68 -3.25 1.83 -1.28
C TYR A 68 -4.52 2.24 -0.54
N CYS A 69 -4.52 2.05 0.78
CA CYS A 69 -5.48 2.67 1.69
C CYS A 69 -4.74 3.58 2.68
N ALA A 70 -5.35 4.71 3.04
CA ALA A 70 -4.78 5.64 4.03
C ALA A 70 -4.64 5.01 5.43
N HIS A 71 -5.40 3.96 5.73
CA HIS A 71 -5.34 3.21 6.99
C HIS A 71 -4.26 2.12 7.00
N ASN A 72 -3.65 1.82 5.84
CA ASN A 72 -2.54 0.88 5.78
C ASN A 72 -1.35 1.43 6.57
N ALA A 73 -0.61 0.52 7.19
CA ALA A 73 0.64 0.82 7.86
C ALA A 73 1.81 0.29 7.02
N TYR A 74 2.94 0.98 7.11
CA TYR A 74 4.16 0.60 6.41
C TYR A 74 5.35 0.68 7.37
N ALA A 75 6.35 -0.14 7.09
CA ALA A 75 7.64 -0.13 7.77
C ALA A 75 8.72 0.31 6.79
N HIS A 76 9.57 1.23 7.21
CA HIS A 76 10.79 1.51 6.46
C HIS A 76 11.81 0.37 6.58
N THR A 77 12.62 0.20 5.54
CA THR A 77 13.69 -0.81 5.48
C THR A 77 15.05 -0.16 5.73
N ALA A 78 16.10 -0.96 5.94
CA ALA A 78 17.47 -0.46 6.05
C ALA A 78 17.94 0.30 4.79
N ARG A 79 17.33 0.01 3.64
CA ARG A 79 17.58 0.69 2.36
C ARG A 79 17.09 2.13 2.34
N LEU A 80 16.25 2.55 3.29
CA LEU A 80 15.90 3.97 3.43
C LEU A 80 17.14 4.85 3.61
N SER A 81 18.21 4.29 4.19
CA SER A 81 19.49 4.99 4.31
C SER A 81 20.25 5.14 2.97
N GLU A 82 19.96 4.31 1.96
CA GLU A 82 20.47 4.47 0.58
C GLU A 82 19.78 5.66 -0.10
N LEU A 83 18.46 5.79 0.08
CA LEU A 83 17.68 6.92 -0.42
C LEU A 83 18.21 8.26 0.14
N ALA A 84 18.59 8.29 1.42
CA ALA A 84 19.16 9.49 2.04
C ALA A 84 20.55 9.88 1.49
N ARG A 85 21.29 8.95 0.86
CA ARG A 85 22.66 9.18 0.36
C ARG A 85 22.73 9.43 -1.15
N SER A 86 21.77 8.92 -1.93
CA SER A 86 21.77 9.04 -3.39
C SER A 86 20.94 10.24 -3.84
N GLU A 87 21.58 11.25 -4.44
CA GLU A 87 20.87 12.42 -5.01
C GLU A 87 19.94 12.03 -6.17
N GLU A 88 20.33 11.05 -6.99
CA GLU A 88 19.50 10.56 -8.10
C GLU A 88 18.20 9.94 -7.57
N ALA A 89 18.28 9.13 -6.52
CA ALA A 89 17.11 8.53 -5.88
C ALA A 89 16.21 9.58 -5.22
N GLN A 90 16.80 10.63 -4.63
CA GLN A 90 16.05 11.75 -4.04
C GLN A 90 15.28 12.52 -5.09
N LEU A 91 15.93 12.82 -6.22
CA LEU A 91 15.30 13.51 -7.35
C LEU A 91 14.16 12.66 -7.92
N ALA A 92 14.40 11.36 -8.17
CA ALA A 92 13.37 10.44 -8.65
C ALA A 92 12.17 10.35 -7.68
N CYS A 93 12.45 10.29 -6.37
CA CYS A 93 11.42 10.29 -5.33
C CYS A 93 10.56 11.57 -5.39
N ALA A 94 11.19 12.75 -5.48
CA ALA A 94 10.49 14.03 -5.56
C ALA A 94 9.66 14.15 -6.85
N THR A 95 10.20 13.72 -8.00
CA THR A 95 9.48 13.73 -9.28
C THR A 95 8.26 12.82 -9.26
N HIS A 96 8.39 11.60 -8.72
CA HIS A 96 7.29 10.64 -8.67
C HIS A 96 6.21 11.03 -7.65
N SER A 97 6.63 11.62 -6.53
CA SER A 97 5.75 12.05 -5.42
C SER A 97 5.05 13.38 -5.68
N LYS A 98 5.18 13.95 -6.88
CA LYS A 98 4.64 15.27 -7.22
C LYS A 98 3.11 15.27 -7.31
N GLN A 99 2.49 16.25 -6.66
CA GLN A 99 1.07 16.56 -6.83
C GLN A 99 0.81 17.23 -8.20
N SER A 100 -0.23 16.78 -8.90
CA SER A 100 -0.60 17.33 -10.21
C SER A 100 -0.89 18.83 -10.13
N GLY A 101 -0.27 19.63 -11.01
CA GLY A 101 -0.44 21.08 -11.05
C GLY A 101 0.36 21.87 -10.01
N ARG A 102 1.25 21.21 -9.25
CA ARG A 102 2.09 21.83 -8.21
C ARG A 102 3.58 21.71 -8.52
N PRO A 103 4.49 22.44 -7.85
CA PRO A 103 5.93 22.20 -7.98
C PRO A 103 6.31 20.81 -7.44
N ALA A 104 7.54 20.36 -7.75
CA ALA A 104 8.05 19.13 -7.16
C ALA A 104 8.26 19.34 -5.64
N PRO A 105 7.81 18.42 -4.79
CA PRO A 105 7.98 18.54 -3.36
C PRO A 105 9.45 18.45 -2.95
N HIS A 106 9.80 19.07 -1.83
CA HIS A 106 11.11 18.88 -1.24
C HIS A 106 11.29 17.43 -0.76
N PHE A 107 12.43 16.83 -1.09
CA PHE A 107 12.77 15.48 -0.64
C PHE A 107 12.65 15.33 0.88
N ARG A 108 13.04 16.36 1.64
CA ARG A 108 12.93 16.40 3.11
C ARG A 108 11.52 16.07 3.60
N THR A 109 10.49 16.59 2.94
CA THR A 109 9.09 16.35 3.33
C THR A 109 8.70 14.90 3.12
N VAL A 110 9.02 14.33 1.95
CA VAL A 110 8.71 12.93 1.64
C VAL A 110 9.51 11.98 2.53
N PHE A 111 10.77 12.32 2.81
CA PHE A 111 11.62 11.55 3.72
C PHE A 111 11.11 11.61 5.16
N ALA A 112 10.66 12.77 5.63
CA ALA A 112 10.03 12.92 6.94
C ALA A 112 8.80 12.03 7.07
N LEU A 113 7.96 11.94 6.02
CA LEU A 113 6.84 11.00 5.99
C LEU A 113 7.31 9.55 6.16
N TYR A 114 8.35 9.11 5.45
CA TYR A 114 8.87 7.74 5.60
C TYR A 114 9.43 7.46 6.98
N CYS A 115 10.12 8.43 7.60
CA CYS A 115 10.64 8.27 8.95
C CYS A 115 9.54 8.08 10.00
N ARG A 116 8.34 8.65 9.77
CA ARG A 116 7.18 8.47 10.67
C ARG A 116 6.53 7.08 10.55
N LEU A 117 6.75 6.39 9.43
CA LEU A 117 6.29 5.02 9.20
C LEU A 117 7.22 4.04 9.95
N SER A 118 7.10 4.07 11.28
CA SER A 118 7.91 3.30 12.23
C SER A 118 7.00 2.75 13.34
N PRO A 119 7.40 1.63 13.98
CA PRO A 119 6.65 1.11 15.10
C PRO A 119 6.70 2.09 16.27
N ARG A 120 5.56 2.29 16.92
CA ARG A 120 5.43 3.12 18.12
C ARG A 120 5.17 2.27 19.36
N THR A 121 5.64 2.76 20.49
CA THR A 121 5.50 2.08 21.79
C THR A 121 4.09 2.12 22.36
N ASP A 122 3.29 3.11 21.97
CA ASP A 122 1.95 3.39 22.50
C ASP A 122 0.82 2.75 21.69
N CYS A 123 0.86 2.85 20.36
CA CYS A 123 -0.23 2.42 19.47
C CYS A 123 0.16 1.33 18.45
N GLY A 124 1.35 0.73 18.59
CA GLY A 124 1.85 -0.31 17.70
C GLY A 124 2.37 0.26 16.38
N TRP A 125 1.49 0.52 15.42
CA TRP A 125 1.89 1.05 14.10
C TRP A 125 1.02 2.22 13.67
N LEU A 126 1.68 3.26 13.18
CA LEU A 126 1.03 4.45 12.66
C LEU A 126 0.53 4.19 11.23
N SER A 127 -0.74 4.54 10.97
CA SER A 127 -1.29 4.51 9.61
C SER A 127 -0.74 5.69 8.79
N VAL A 128 -0.79 5.58 7.45
CA VAL A 128 -0.41 6.69 6.59
C VAL A 128 -1.24 7.94 6.86
N ALA A 129 -2.54 7.79 7.13
CA ALA A 129 -3.43 8.89 7.51
C ALA A 129 -2.94 9.58 8.79
N ALA A 130 -2.63 8.81 9.83
CA ALA A 130 -2.16 9.34 11.10
C ALA A 130 -0.77 10.00 10.97
N ALA A 131 0.14 9.42 10.18
CA ALA A 131 1.43 10.02 9.86
C ALA A 131 1.26 11.38 9.13
N CYS A 132 0.32 11.48 8.19
CA CYS A 132 0.03 12.73 7.51
C CYS A 132 -0.55 13.79 8.47
N THR A 133 -1.41 13.38 9.42
CA THR A 133 -1.97 14.32 10.41
C THR A 133 -0.91 14.81 11.40
N GLU A 134 0.01 13.94 11.83
CA GLU A 134 1.10 14.35 12.72
C GLU A 134 2.05 15.34 12.03
N LEU A 135 2.42 15.09 10.77
CA LEU A 135 3.26 16.03 10.02
C LEU A 135 2.61 17.39 9.84
N ARG A 136 1.29 17.44 9.66
CA ARG A 136 0.54 18.70 9.58
C ARG A 136 0.46 19.42 10.92
N ALA A 137 0.32 18.67 12.02
CA ALA A 137 0.28 19.23 13.37
C ALA A 137 1.64 19.85 13.77
N GLU A 138 2.75 19.21 13.39
CA GLU A 138 4.11 19.71 13.66
C GLU A 138 4.45 21.00 12.91
N ALA A 139 3.72 21.31 11.83
CA ALA A 139 3.97 22.50 11.03
C ALA A 139 3.45 23.81 11.67
N GLU A 140 2.85 23.78 12.88
CA GLU A 140 2.45 24.93 13.74
C GLU A 140 2.32 26.30 13.03
N GLY A 141 1.41 26.42 12.05
CA GLY A 141 1.09 27.68 11.38
C GLY A 141 1.86 27.99 10.08
N GLU A 142 2.78 27.14 9.65
CA GLU A 142 3.32 27.15 8.28
C GLU A 142 2.32 26.54 7.28
N ALA A 143 2.57 26.74 5.98
CA ALA A 143 1.76 26.12 4.92
C ALA A 143 1.82 24.58 5.03
N ASP A 144 0.73 23.88 4.64
CA ASP A 144 0.64 22.42 4.72
C ASP A 144 1.89 21.77 4.08
N PRO A 145 2.73 21.05 4.85
CA PRO A 145 3.99 20.51 4.33
C PRO A 145 3.74 19.47 3.23
N LEU A 146 2.59 18.80 3.25
CA LEU A 146 2.21 17.76 2.28
C LEU A 146 1.45 18.32 1.07
N LEU A 147 1.32 19.64 0.97
CA LEU A 147 0.51 20.29 -0.07
C LEU A 147 0.98 19.95 -1.49
N ASP A 148 2.29 19.84 -1.70
CA ASP A 148 2.91 19.50 -2.99
C ASP A 148 3.19 17.99 -3.13
N VAL A 149 2.90 17.20 -2.10
CA VAL A 149 3.18 15.76 -2.03
C VAL A 149 1.93 14.95 -2.35
N HIS A 150 2.02 14.15 -3.40
CA HIS A 150 1.05 13.09 -3.67
C HIS A 150 1.35 11.86 -2.82
N VAL A 151 0.74 11.77 -1.64
CA VAL A 151 1.02 10.72 -0.63
C VAL A 151 0.98 9.30 -1.21
N GLN A 152 -0.07 8.93 -1.94
CA GLN A 152 -0.17 7.59 -2.55
C GLN A 152 1.02 7.26 -3.46
N ARG A 153 1.36 8.13 -4.42
CA ARG A 153 2.51 7.94 -5.31
C ARG A 153 3.82 7.87 -4.55
N SER A 154 3.95 8.65 -3.47
CA SER A 154 5.10 8.60 -2.58
C SER A 154 5.23 7.20 -1.98
N ILE A 155 4.17 6.70 -1.33
CA ILE A 155 4.16 5.35 -0.75
C ILE A 155 4.43 4.27 -1.81
N GLN A 156 3.83 4.38 -3.00
CA GLN A 156 4.09 3.47 -4.12
C GLN A 156 5.57 3.46 -4.52
N PHE A 157 6.18 4.63 -4.67
CA PHE A 157 7.62 4.74 -4.94
C PHE A 157 8.46 4.07 -3.85
N GLY A 158 8.09 4.29 -2.57
CA GLY A 158 8.75 3.66 -1.43
C GLY A 158 8.64 2.13 -1.46
N VAL A 159 7.48 1.58 -1.78
CA VAL A 159 7.24 0.13 -1.88
C VAL A 159 7.99 -0.46 -3.09
N LEU A 160 7.89 0.16 -4.27
CA LEU A 160 8.53 -0.31 -5.51
C LEU A 160 10.06 -0.36 -5.39
N ASN A 161 10.67 0.65 -4.75
CA ASN A 161 12.12 0.70 -4.55
C ASN A 161 12.58 -0.07 -3.30
N ARG A 162 11.65 -0.74 -2.58
CA ARG A 162 11.89 -1.48 -1.33
C ARG A 162 12.41 -0.63 -0.17
N TYR A 163 12.13 0.66 -0.17
CA TYR A 163 12.34 1.54 0.99
C TYR A 163 11.26 1.35 2.05
N LEU A 164 10.07 0.94 1.63
CA LEU A 164 8.92 0.65 2.49
C LEU A 164 8.45 -0.79 2.27
N ARG A 165 7.83 -1.36 3.31
CA ARG A 165 7.10 -2.64 3.28
C ARG A 165 5.75 -2.45 3.94
N ARG A 166 4.72 -3.11 3.42
CA ARG A 166 3.41 -3.09 4.05
C ARG A 166 3.45 -3.90 5.35
N VAL A 167 2.77 -3.38 6.36
CA VAL A 167 2.57 -4.04 7.65
C VAL A 167 1.09 -4.34 7.81
N HIS A 168 0.77 -5.61 7.99
CA HIS A 168 -0.59 -6.09 8.21
C HIS A 168 -0.83 -6.27 9.71
N ALA A 169 -2.04 -5.93 10.14
CA ALA A 169 -2.46 -6.11 11.52
C ALA A 169 -3.33 -7.36 11.64
N TYR A 170 -3.07 -8.16 12.66
CA TYR A 170 -3.73 -9.44 12.92
C TYR A 170 -4.35 -9.38 14.32
N PRO A 171 -5.69 -9.27 14.42
CA PRO A 171 -6.35 -9.21 15.71
C PRO A 171 -6.30 -10.59 16.38
N ARG A 172 -5.89 -10.60 17.65
CA ARG A 172 -5.89 -11.77 18.53
C ARG A 172 -6.80 -11.49 19.71
N LEU A 173 -7.86 -12.26 19.86
CA LEU A 173 -8.80 -12.12 20.96
C LEU A 173 -8.11 -12.47 22.28
N GLU A 174 -8.21 -11.56 23.25
CA GLU A 174 -7.73 -11.84 24.61
C GLU A 174 -8.73 -12.78 25.30
N PRO A 175 -8.27 -13.84 25.98
CA PRO A 175 -9.14 -14.85 26.59
C PRO A 175 -10.06 -14.27 27.66
N ALA A 176 -9.69 -13.14 28.27
CA ALA A 176 -10.52 -12.42 29.24
C ALA A 176 -11.78 -11.77 28.63
N CYS A 177 -11.79 -11.58 27.31
CA CYS A 177 -12.81 -10.84 26.56
C CYS A 177 -13.72 -11.76 25.71
N ALA A 178 -13.55 -13.08 25.82
CA ALA A 178 -14.13 -14.04 24.88
C ALA A 178 -15.62 -14.37 25.12
N GLU A 179 -16.17 -14.05 26.29
CA GLU A 179 -17.53 -14.47 26.65
C GLU A 179 -18.56 -13.35 26.52
N GLY A 180 -19.37 -13.42 25.45
CA GLY A 180 -20.67 -12.73 25.38
C GLY A 180 -20.67 -11.24 25.03
N ASP A 181 -19.55 -10.65 24.61
CA ASP A 181 -19.55 -9.24 24.17
C ASP A 181 -20.40 -9.08 22.90
N ALA A 182 -21.40 -8.21 22.94
CA ALA A 182 -22.26 -7.88 21.80
C ALA A 182 -21.46 -7.37 20.59
N ARG A 183 -20.28 -6.76 20.84
CA ARG A 183 -19.34 -6.36 19.80
C ARG A 183 -18.76 -7.54 19.03
N LEU A 184 -18.83 -8.78 19.51
CA LEU A 184 -18.38 -9.96 18.74
C LEU A 184 -19.53 -10.63 17.95
N CYS A 185 -20.74 -10.07 17.96
CA CYS A 185 -21.90 -10.66 17.27
C CYS A 185 -21.67 -10.87 15.76
N GLY A 186 -21.74 -12.10 15.27
CA GLY A 186 -21.47 -12.42 13.86
C GLY A 186 -19.98 -12.52 13.50
N LEU A 187 -19.09 -12.36 14.47
CA LEU A 187 -17.64 -12.48 14.34
C LEU A 187 -17.19 -13.75 15.09
N PRO A 188 -16.92 -14.86 14.40
CA PRO A 188 -16.54 -16.09 15.08
C PRO A 188 -15.13 -15.94 15.67
N ALA A 189 -14.98 -16.21 16.97
CA ALA A 189 -13.71 -16.05 17.70
C ALA A 189 -12.51 -16.78 17.06
N ARG A 190 -12.76 -17.84 16.28
CA ARG A 190 -11.75 -18.56 15.50
C ARG A 190 -11.02 -17.70 14.46
N LEU A 191 -11.65 -16.62 13.99
CA LEU A 191 -11.05 -15.69 13.04
C LEU A 191 -10.17 -14.63 13.73
N LEU A 192 -10.27 -14.52 15.07
CA LEU A 192 -9.50 -13.61 15.92
C LEU A 192 -8.37 -14.36 16.64
N ASP A 193 -7.70 -15.26 15.93
CA ASP A 193 -6.60 -16.08 16.44
C ASP A 193 -5.21 -15.46 16.21
N GLY A 194 -5.15 -14.32 15.49
CA GLY A 194 -3.91 -13.69 15.03
C GLY A 194 -3.36 -14.25 13.72
N SER A 195 -4.14 -15.04 12.98
CA SER A 195 -3.77 -15.60 11.66
C SER A 195 -4.42 -14.85 10.49
N HIS A 196 -5.59 -14.22 10.71
CA HIS A 196 -6.31 -13.47 9.69
C HIS A 196 -5.96 -11.99 9.71
N ARG A 197 -5.82 -11.40 8.53
CA ARG A 197 -5.50 -9.97 8.38
C ARG A 197 -6.73 -9.11 8.65
N ASP A 198 -6.52 -7.89 9.13
CA ASP A 198 -7.61 -6.94 9.41
C ASP A 198 -8.38 -6.52 8.14
N ASP A 199 -7.72 -6.47 6.99
CA ASP A 199 -8.36 -6.20 5.70
C ASP A 199 -9.22 -7.38 5.21
N GLU A 200 -8.72 -8.62 5.32
CA GLU A 200 -9.49 -9.83 5.03
C GLU A 200 -10.75 -9.93 5.88
N LEU A 201 -10.63 -9.64 7.19
CA LEU A 201 -11.76 -9.65 8.12
C LEU A 201 -12.76 -8.54 7.83
N ALA A 202 -12.28 -7.33 7.50
CA ALA A 202 -13.16 -6.22 7.16
C ALA A 202 -13.98 -6.54 5.90
N CYS A 203 -13.35 -7.11 4.88
CA CYS A 203 -14.02 -7.57 3.67
C CYS A 203 -15.02 -8.70 3.95
N ALA A 204 -14.65 -9.70 4.76
CA ALA A 204 -15.53 -10.83 5.09
C ALA A 204 -16.78 -10.40 5.89
N LEU A 205 -16.71 -9.30 6.62
CA LEU A 205 -17.80 -8.76 7.44
C LEU A 205 -18.56 -7.61 6.77
N GLU A 206 -18.18 -7.23 5.55
CA GLU A 206 -18.72 -6.06 4.84
C GLU A 206 -18.61 -4.75 5.66
N LEU A 207 -17.56 -4.63 6.47
CA LEU A 207 -17.26 -3.46 7.30
C LEU A 207 -16.10 -2.65 6.72
N SER A 208 -16.04 -1.36 7.07
CA SER A 208 -14.81 -0.60 6.86
C SER A 208 -13.72 -1.06 7.85
N GLN A 209 -12.46 -0.96 7.44
CA GLN A 209 -11.32 -1.27 8.33
C GLN A 209 -11.37 -0.45 9.63
N GLN A 210 -11.81 0.81 9.56
CA GLN A 210 -11.97 1.65 10.74
C GLN A 210 -13.06 1.11 11.68
N ALA A 211 -14.24 0.78 11.15
CA ALA A 211 -15.33 0.24 11.95
C ALA A 211 -14.97 -1.10 12.59
N LEU A 212 -14.21 -1.94 11.88
CA LEU A 212 -13.68 -3.18 12.44
C LEU A 212 -12.73 -2.91 13.62
N ARG A 213 -11.80 -1.97 13.47
CA ARG A 213 -10.85 -1.61 14.52
C ARG A 213 -11.53 -1.02 15.75
N GLU A 214 -12.51 -0.13 15.55
CA GLU A 214 -13.34 0.43 16.64
C GLU A 214 -14.12 -0.67 17.37
N ARG A 215 -14.63 -1.65 16.62
CA ARG A 215 -15.38 -2.79 17.17
C ARG A 215 -14.51 -3.73 18.01
N LEU A 216 -13.26 -3.93 17.61
CA LEU A 216 -12.29 -4.78 18.29
C LEU A 216 -11.45 -4.02 19.34
N ASP A 217 -11.70 -2.72 19.52
CA ASP A 217 -10.96 -1.90 20.45
C ASP A 217 -11.13 -2.35 21.90
N GLY A 218 -10.01 -2.52 22.58
CA GLY A 218 -9.94 -3.08 23.94
C GLY A 218 -10.32 -4.57 24.08
N LEU A 219 -10.67 -5.28 23.00
CA LEU A 219 -11.01 -6.71 23.01
C LEU A 219 -9.89 -7.60 22.48
N CYS A 220 -9.10 -7.08 21.54
CA CYS A 220 -8.05 -7.83 20.87
C CYS A 220 -6.69 -7.19 21.12
N ALA A 221 -5.68 -8.03 21.31
CA ALA A 221 -4.29 -7.65 21.11
C ALA A 221 -3.98 -7.66 19.61
N TRP A 222 -3.33 -6.61 19.11
CA TRP A 222 -2.94 -6.51 17.71
C TRP A 222 -1.52 -7.03 17.51
N VAL A 223 -1.38 -8.07 16.68
CA VAL A 223 -0.08 -8.57 16.23
C VAL A 223 0.21 -7.98 14.86
N TYR A 224 1.37 -7.38 14.67
CA TYR A 224 1.74 -6.76 13.40
C TYR A 224 2.83 -7.56 12.71
N ARG A 225 2.65 -7.83 11.42
CA ARG A 225 3.65 -8.52 10.60
C ARG A 225 3.88 -7.74 9.31
N ALA A 226 5.14 -7.42 9.05
CA ALA A 226 5.55 -6.87 7.76
C ALA A 226 5.54 -7.98 6.71
N ASP A 227 5.15 -7.63 5.48
CA ASP A 227 5.34 -8.56 4.36
C ASP A 227 6.82 -8.94 4.23
N PRO A 228 7.13 -10.20 3.88
CA PRO A 228 8.50 -10.60 3.60
C PRO A 228 9.07 -9.67 2.53
N GLU A 229 10.39 -9.42 2.57
CA GLU A 229 11.00 -8.61 1.51
C GLU A 229 10.63 -9.26 0.18
N CYS A 230 9.92 -8.51 -0.67
CA CYS A 230 9.40 -9.03 -1.92
C CYS A 230 10.57 -9.66 -2.68
N SER A 231 10.58 -11.00 -2.66
CA SER A 231 11.54 -11.81 -3.38
C SER A 231 11.08 -11.69 -4.81
N VAL A 232 11.68 -10.77 -5.58
CA VAL A 232 11.37 -10.58 -7.01
C VAL A 232 11.76 -11.80 -7.87
N GLN A 233 11.83 -13.00 -7.27
CA GLN A 233 12.11 -14.27 -7.94
C GLN A 233 11.30 -15.47 -7.45
N SER A 234 10.34 -15.33 -6.53
CA SER A 234 9.48 -16.49 -6.24
C SER A 234 8.13 -16.06 -5.71
N GLN A 235 7.21 -15.76 -6.61
CA GLN A 235 5.85 -16.26 -6.47
C GLN A 235 5.20 -16.26 -7.85
N LEU A 236 5.29 -17.46 -8.43
CA LEU A 236 4.74 -17.96 -9.69
C LEU A 236 5.48 -17.51 -10.95
#